data_AF-X0V5R1-F1
#
_entry.id   AF-X0V5R1-F1
#
_cell.length_a   1.000
_cell.length_b   1.000
_cell.length_c   1.000
_cell.angle_alpha   90.00
_cell.angle_beta   90.00
_cell.angle_gamma   90.00
#
_symmetry.space_group_name_H-M   'P 1'
#
loop_
_entity.id
_entity.type
_entity.pdbx_description
1 polymer ?
#
loop_
_entity_poly.entity_id
_entity_poly.type
_entity_poly.pdbx_seq_one_letter_code
_entity_poly.pdbx_strand_id
1 'polypeptide(L)'
;MIKPYYETELIKLYHGDCLKILPKIRPGTVNAIITDPPWPGYRKELSGSASPDRLFKKVARYFPRICDRSIIILGCQTDPRFLSYIPKL
;
A
#
# COMPACT_ATOMS: atom_id res chain seq x y z
N MET A 1 4.41 19.27 5.82
CA MET A 1 4.47 18.69 4.46
C MET A 1 5.43 17.51 4.48
N ILE A 2 5.14 16.38 3.83
CA ILE A 2 6.11 15.28 3.72
C ILE A 2 7.21 15.69 2.74
N LYS A 3 8.49 15.54 3.12
CA LYS A 3 9.63 15.84 2.25
C LYS A 3 10.09 14.56 1.57
N PRO A 4 10.27 14.53 0.22
CA PRO A 4 10.92 13.41 -0.45
C PRO A 4 12.34 13.21 0.07
N TYR A 5 12.76 11.95 0.16
CA TYR A 5 14.16 11.61 0.39
C TYR A 5 15.00 11.89 -0.86
N TYR A 6 14.43 11.66 -2.04
CA TYR A 6 15.03 11.92 -3.34
C TYR A 6 13.95 12.40 -4.32
N GLU A 7 14.30 13.33 -5.21
CA GLU A 7 13.36 13.94 -6.15
C GLU A 7 14.06 14.33 -7.46
N THR A 8 13.40 14.05 -8.59
CA THR A 8 13.72 14.51 -9.93
C THR A 8 12.44 15.02 -10.60
N GLU A 9 12.53 15.50 -11.84
CA GLU A 9 11.36 15.88 -12.64
C GLU A 9 10.35 14.73 -12.82
N LEU A 10 10.81 13.47 -12.78
CA LEU A 10 9.98 12.30 -13.07
C LEU A 10 9.58 11.50 -11.83
N ILE A 11 10.38 11.55 -10.76
CA ILE A 11 10.15 10.70 -9.58
C ILE A 11 10.29 11.45 -8.27
N LYS A 12 9.49 11.04 -7.28
CA LYS A 12 9.66 11.40 -5.88
C LYS A 12 9.73 10.13 -5.06
N LEU A 13 10.85 9.92 -4.38
CA LEU A 13 11.05 8.81 -3.47
C LEU A 13 10.80 9.27 -2.04
N TYR A 14 9.84 8.64 -1.38
CA TYR A 14 9.56 8.84 0.03
C TYR A 14 10.07 7.64 0.83
N HIS A 15 10.90 7.90 1.84
CA HIS A 15 11.37 6.86 2.76
C HIS A 15 10.56 6.94 4.06
N GLY A 16 9.83 5.88 4.38
CA GLY A 16 9.14 5.74 5.66
C GLY A 16 7.98 4.75 5.63
N ASP A 17 7.26 4.69 6.76
CA ASP A 17 6.08 3.84 6.93
C ASP A 17 4.91 4.36 6.09
N CYS A 18 4.37 3.50 5.21
CA CYS A 18 3.23 3.82 4.36
C CYS A 18 2.00 4.31 5.14
N LEU A 19 1.78 3.84 6.38
CA LEU A 19 0.66 4.29 7.22
C LEU A 19 0.81 5.75 7.66
N LYS A 20 2.04 6.29 7.66
CA LYS A 20 2.34 7.70 7.95
C LYS A 20 2.40 8.56 6.69
N ILE A 21 2.64 7.96 5.52
CA ILE A 21 2.79 8.63 4.23
C ILE A 21 1.45 8.78 3.52
N LEU A 22 0.72 7.69 3.33
CA LEU A 22 -0.53 7.65 2.55
C LEU A 22 -1.59 8.68 3.00
N PRO A 23 -1.80 8.96 4.30
CA PRO A 23 -2.75 9.99 4.74
C PRO A 23 -2.41 11.40 4.25
N LYS A 24 -1.13 11.68 3.94
CA LYS A 24 -0.64 12.99 3.55
C LYS A 24 -0.64 13.21 2.02
N ILE A 25 -0.90 12.16 1.24
CA ILE A 25 -1.12 12.27 -0.21
C ILE A 25 -2.46 12.97 -0.42
N ARG A 26 -2.47 13.97 -1.32
CA ARG A 26 -3.68 14.73 -1.67
C ARG A 26 -4.70 13.80 -2.34
N PRO A 27 -6.00 13.92 -2.03
CA PRO A 27 -7.03 13.14 -2.72
C PRO A 27 -7.02 13.39 -4.24
N GLY A 28 -7.33 12.36 -5.03
CA GLY A 28 -7.49 12.49 -6.48
C GLY A 28 -6.23 12.87 -7.27
N THR A 29 -5.03 12.78 -6.67
CA THR A 29 -3.77 13.13 -7.36
C THR A 29 -2.98 11.93 -7.87
N VAL A 30 -3.48 10.70 -7.68
CA VAL A 30 -2.79 9.48 -8.10
C VAL A 30 -3.72 8.70 -9.03
N ASN A 31 -3.29 8.35 -10.24
CA ASN A 31 -4.14 7.56 -11.14
C ASN A 31 -4.09 6.06 -10.87
N ALA A 32 -3.00 5.57 -10.30
CA ALA A 32 -2.83 4.17 -9.96
C ALA A 32 -1.91 3.99 -8.75
N ILE A 33 -2.24 3.03 -7.88
CA ILE A 33 -1.33 2.50 -6.87
C ILE A 33 -0.92 1.08 -7.24
N ILE A 34 0.37 0.78 -7.12
CA ILE A 34 0.93 -0.56 -7.30
C ILE A 34 1.55 -0.98 -5.97
N THR A 35 1.18 -2.16 -5.46
CA THR A 35 1.70 -2.64 -4.17
C THR A 35 1.91 -4.15 -4.15
N ASP A 36 2.98 -4.56 -3.48
CA ASP A 36 3.31 -5.94 -3.09
C ASP A 36 3.37 -5.99 -1.55
N PRO A 37 2.23 -6.12 -0.85
CA PRO A 37 2.19 -6.07 0.61
C PRO A 37 2.87 -7.29 1.24
N PRO A 38 3.24 -7.23 2.53
CA PRO A 38 3.70 -8.42 3.26
C PRO A 38 2.66 -9.53 3.21
N TRP A 39 3.02 -10.70 2.66
CA TRP A 39 2.12 -11.84 2.52
C TRP A 39 2.04 -12.69 3.79
N PRO A 40 0.87 -13.28 4.10
CA PRO A 40 0.76 -14.33 5.12
C PRO A 40 1.77 -15.44 4.88
N GLY A 41 2.63 -15.71 5.87
CA GLY A 41 3.51 -16.87 5.88
C GLY A 41 4.75 -16.82 4.96
N TYR A 42 4.98 -15.75 4.20
CA TYR A 42 6.10 -15.69 3.25
C TYR A 42 7.44 -15.31 3.90
N ARG A 43 7.53 -14.13 4.50
CA ARG A 43 8.77 -13.59 5.10
C ARG A 43 8.45 -13.02 6.48
N LYS A 44 8.83 -13.76 7.53
CA LYS A 44 8.50 -13.42 8.93
C LYS A 44 9.31 -12.25 9.47
N GLU A 45 10.40 -11.90 8.78
CA GLU A 45 11.29 -10.80 9.14
C GLU A 45 10.75 -9.44 8.67
N LEU A 46 9.78 -9.45 7.74
CA LEU A 46 9.17 -8.22 7.26
C LEU A 46 8.29 -7.60 8.34
N SER A 47 8.43 -6.30 8.55
CA SER A 47 7.53 -5.53 9.40
C SER A 47 6.09 -5.69 8.90
N GLY A 48 5.18 -6.10 9.80
CA GLY A 48 3.78 -6.36 9.47
C GLY A 48 3.43 -7.80 9.09
N SER A 49 4.42 -8.68 8.91
CA SER A 49 4.21 -10.10 8.59
C SER A 49 3.50 -10.90 9.71
N ALA A 50 3.50 -10.39 10.94
CA ALA A 50 2.77 -10.99 12.06
C ALA A 50 1.24 -10.84 11.95
N SER A 51 0.75 -9.84 11.21
CA SER A 51 -0.69 -9.63 10.95
C SER A 51 -0.90 -8.95 9.60
N PRO A 52 -0.54 -9.63 8.50
CA PRO A 52 -0.46 -9.03 7.16
C PRO A 52 -1.83 -8.60 6.64
N ASP A 53 -2.87 -9.36 6.97
CA ASP A 53 -4.29 -9.04 6.73
C ASP A 53 -4.69 -7.71 7.40
N ARG A 54 -4.37 -7.55 8.69
CA ARG A 54 -4.70 -6.34 9.46
C ARG A 54 -3.92 -5.14 8.97
N LEU A 55 -2.64 -5.33 8.61
CA LEU A 55 -1.83 -4.28 8.01
C LEU A 55 -2.41 -3.86 6.66
N PHE A 56 -2.65 -4.81 5.77
CA PHE A 56 -3.17 -4.53 4.44
C PHE A 56 -4.54 -3.85 4.50
N LYS A 57 -5.46 -4.29 5.37
CA LYS A 57 -6.73 -3.61 5.62
C LYS A 57 -6.56 -2.14 6.04
N LYS A 58 -5.56 -1.83 6.88
CA LYS A 58 -5.26 -0.45 7.28
C LYS A 58 -4.72 0.40 6.14
N VAL A 59 -3.95 -0.20 5.23
CA VAL A 59 -3.37 0.46 4.05
C VAL A 59 -4.43 0.67 2.97
N ALA A 60 -5.17 -0.39 2.61
CA ALA A 60 -6.16 -0.40 1.55
C ALA A 60 -7.30 0.61 1.75
N ARG A 61 -7.61 0.96 3.01
CA ARG A 61 -8.62 1.98 3.32
C ARG A 61 -8.34 3.36 2.74
N TYR A 62 -7.08 3.66 2.41
CA TYR A 62 -6.71 4.94 1.81
C TYR A 62 -6.89 4.94 0.29
N PHE A 63 -6.97 3.77 -0.35
CA PHE A 63 -6.94 3.65 -1.82
C PHE A 63 -8.09 4.42 -2.48
N PRO A 64 -9.37 4.27 -2.08
CA PRO A 64 -10.48 4.97 -2.73
C PRO A 64 -10.36 6.50 -2.66
N ARG A 65 -9.65 7.03 -1.66
CA ARG A 65 -9.43 8.47 -1.50
C ARG A 65 -8.32 9.00 -2.42
N ILE A 66 -7.28 8.20 -2.64
CA ILE A 66 -6.04 8.68 -3.28
C ILE A 66 -5.92 8.27 -4.73
N CYS A 67 -6.49 7.13 -5.14
CA CYS A 67 -6.28 6.58 -6.47
C CYS A 67 -7.52 6.02 -7.17
N ASP A 68 -7.53 6.13 -8.50
CA ASP A 68 -8.58 5.58 -9.36
C ASP A 68 -8.47 4.05 -9.53
N ARG A 69 -7.24 3.52 -9.50
CA ARG A 69 -6.94 2.10 -9.74
C ARG A 69 -5.95 1.56 -8.70
N SER A 70 -6.22 0.37 -8.17
CA SER A 70 -5.28 -0.36 -7.32
C SER A 70 -4.85 -1.65 -7.99
N ILE A 71 -3.53 -1.81 -8.14
CA ILE A 71 -2.88 -3.01 -8.67
C ILE A 71 -2.16 -3.67 -7.51
N ILE A 72 -2.56 -4.90 -7.20
CA ILE A 72 -2.01 -5.67 -6.10
C ILE A 72 -1.33 -6.88 -6.71
N ILE A 73 0.00 -6.88 -6.63
CA ILE A 73 0.79 -8.08 -6.90
C ILE A 73 0.39 -9.06 -5.79
N LEU A 74 0.04 -10.32 -6.09
CA LEU A 74 -0.37 -11.31 -5.08
C LEU A 74 0.63 -12.45 -5.07
N GLY A 75 1.19 -12.78 -3.89
CA GLY A 75 2.07 -13.95 -3.76
C GLY A 75 1.36 -15.24 -4.16
N CYS A 76 2.03 -16.13 -4.92
CA CYS A 76 1.41 -17.34 -5.48
C CYS A 76 0.86 -18.32 -4.44
N GLN A 77 1.35 -18.24 -3.20
CA GLN A 77 0.91 -19.08 -2.07
C GLN A 77 -0.10 -18.36 -1.16
N THR A 78 -0.50 -17.14 -1.51
CA THR A 78 -1.46 -16.36 -0.73
C THR A 78 -2.89 -16.74 -1.13
N ASP A 79 -3.72 -17.01 -0.14
CA ASP A 79 -5.16 -17.17 -0.35
C ASP A 79 -5.77 -15.90 -0.98
N PRO A 80 -6.43 -15.99 -2.16
CA PRO A 80 -7.02 -14.82 -2.82
C PRO A 80 -8.05 -14.06 -1.99
N ARG A 81 -8.65 -14.69 -0.96
CA ARG A 81 -9.53 -14.02 0.01
C ARG A 81 -8.83 -12.92 0.79
N PHE A 82 -7.50 -12.86 0.78
CA PHE A 82 -6.73 -11.71 1.26
C PHE A 82 -7.17 -10.39 0.59
N LEU A 83 -7.63 -10.43 -0.67
CA LEU A 83 -8.12 -9.25 -1.38
C LEU A 83 -9.50 -8.77 -0.89
N SER A 84 -10.18 -9.51 -0.02
CA SER A 84 -11.47 -9.10 0.57
C SER A 84 -11.37 -7.82 1.41
N TYR A 85 -10.16 -7.39 1.79
CA TYR A 85 -9.92 -6.15 2.52
C TYR A 85 -9.86 -4.90 1.64
N ILE A 86 -9.90 -5.04 0.31
CA ILE A 86 -10.02 -3.90 -0.60
C ILE A 86 -11.42 -3.29 -0.42
N PRO A 87 -11.52 -1.98 -0.14
CA PRO A 87 -12.82 -1.33 -0.03
C PRO A 87 -13.62 -1.46 -1.33
N LYS A 88 -14.90 -1.81 -1.21
CA LYS A 88 -15.84 -1.72 -2.31
C LYS A 88 -16.25 -0.26 -2.47
N LEU A 89 -16.31 0.21 -3.72
CA LEU A 89 -16.87 1.52 -4.07
C LEU A 89 -18.37 1.56 -3.78
#